data_AF-A0A3D9T1S3-F1
#
_entry.id   AF-A0A3D9T1S3-F1
#
_cell.length_a   1.000
_cell.length_b   1.000
_cell.length_c   1.000
_cell.angle_alpha   90.00
_cell.angle_beta   90.00
_cell.angle_gamma   90.00
#
_symmetry.space_group_name_H-M   'P 1'
#
loop_
_entity.id
_entity.type
_entity.pdbx_description
1 polymer ?
#
loop_
_entity_poly.entity_id
_entity_poly.type
_entity_poly.pdbx_seq_one_letter_code
_entity_poly.pdbx_strand_id
1 'polypeptide(L)'
;MTDTLDHERRIELARRFGAGSLLKRLTCELRWGLAAVRATVLEAAHPQVGGALLDHSTFVVHPWRRLFNTITSIDRLVDEDVAVQLREVDRLNRLHARITGTDERGRPYSALDADARAWVIATLYDSTVEVCRLTGTPLTAKEEGQLYEEYKALLTLLQGRDDLLPPTLKAFREYFASMVSERLEDNEAVQSIINGLFSTIPAPPLLKGHPTLWAVARAAISPVASAVTLATLPEAYRSKYGYTAPPGADALMRGGYFAVGVITLMLPPSLGRTPVIIDILDPSRESTLGPIKMMGLLMEQAGKAQDLLRRPAGQRRSGPVAKGADRLFHEVLDQTGDGRLTWPDLAAMAREIATRLDLDEPAETRLFGAFSAWWKELLAAMDADGDEVITREEFAAGATSLSGPALAHVAEVLFETADKDGSGTISPEEYRLLFRSGFRRDVETTATGDITSGAFVAEFLAFMTGRTGSTACDNLLATA
;
A
#
# COMPACT_ATOMS: atom_id res chain seq x y z
N MET A 1 32.99 2.58 -5.85
CA MET A 1 33.12 1.10 -5.80
C MET A 1 32.25 0.63 -4.65
N THR A 2 31.01 0.25 -4.94
CA THR A 2 30.16 -0.48 -4.00
C THR A 2 30.81 -1.83 -3.77
N ASP A 3 31.23 -2.10 -2.55
CA ASP A 3 31.73 -3.41 -2.16
C ASP A 3 30.51 -4.36 -2.15
N THR A 4 30.27 -5.00 -3.29
CA THR A 4 29.15 -5.92 -3.43
C THR A 4 29.45 -7.12 -2.56
N LEU A 5 28.67 -7.31 -1.48
CA LEU A 5 28.78 -8.50 -0.64
C LEU A 5 28.80 -9.75 -1.53
N ASP A 6 29.77 -10.62 -1.29
CA ASP A 6 29.81 -11.91 -1.96
C ASP A 6 28.52 -12.70 -1.68
N HIS A 7 28.12 -13.53 -2.64
CA HIS A 7 26.85 -14.24 -2.62
C HIS A 7 26.70 -15.12 -1.37
N GLU A 8 27.79 -15.76 -0.91
CA GLU A 8 27.78 -16.56 0.31
C GLU A 8 27.49 -15.72 1.56
N ARG A 9 28.09 -14.52 1.65
CA ARG A 9 27.86 -13.61 2.77
C ARG A 9 26.43 -13.08 2.79
N ARG A 10 25.84 -12.81 1.62
CA ARG A 10 24.42 -12.44 1.50
C ARG A 10 23.49 -13.55 2.03
N ILE A 11 23.78 -14.80 1.69
CA ILE A 11 23.03 -15.97 2.19
C ILE A 11 23.17 -16.12 3.71
N GLU A 12 24.38 -15.95 4.25
CA GLU A 12 24.64 -16.04 5.68
C GLU A 12 23.84 -14.99 6.48
N LEU A 13 23.84 -13.74 6.00
CA LEU A 13 23.06 -12.66 6.60
C LEU A 13 21.55 -12.93 6.51
N ALA A 14 21.07 -13.38 5.35
CA ALA A 14 19.66 -13.71 5.14
C ALA A 14 19.16 -14.82 6.09
N ARG A 15 20.00 -15.82 6.37
CA ARG A 15 19.67 -16.90 7.32
C ARG A 15 19.46 -16.43 8.76
N ARG A 16 19.94 -15.24 9.13
CA ARG A 16 19.74 -14.68 10.48
C ARG A 16 18.26 -14.36 10.76
N PHE A 17 17.44 -14.18 9.73
CA PHE A 17 16.02 -13.86 9.88
C PHE A 17 15.11 -15.10 9.99
N GLY A 18 15.68 -16.31 10.06
CA GLY A 18 14.94 -17.56 10.21
C GLY A 18 14.37 -17.83 11.62
N ALA A 19 14.16 -19.11 11.94
CA ALA A 19 13.54 -19.56 13.19
C ALA A 19 14.31 -19.07 14.44
N GLY A 20 13.78 -18.06 15.12
CA GLY A 20 14.40 -17.41 16.29
C GLY A 20 14.62 -15.90 16.13
N SER A 21 14.41 -15.36 14.93
CA SER A 21 14.45 -13.92 14.64
C SER A 21 13.39 -13.16 15.42
N LEU A 22 13.82 -12.21 16.24
CA LEU A 22 12.91 -11.32 16.97
C LEU A 22 12.22 -10.36 16.00
N LEU A 23 12.97 -9.87 15.01
CA LEU A 23 12.47 -8.98 13.98
C LEU A 23 11.32 -9.63 13.22
N LYS A 24 11.48 -10.87 12.73
CA LYS A 24 10.40 -11.59 12.01
C LYS A 24 9.16 -11.77 12.87
N ARG A 25 9.36 -12.18 14.13
CA ARG A 25 8.24 -12.34 15.07
C ARG A 25 7.47 -11.02 15.24
N LEU A 26 8.18 -9.94 15.51
CA LEU A 26 7.58 -8.62 15.78
C LEU A 26 6.93 -8.02 14.53
N THR A 27 7.55 -8.10 13.34
CA THR A 27 6.97 -7.56 12.10
C THR A 27 5.66 -8.24 11.72
N CYS A 28 5.50 -9.51 12.11
CA CYS A 28 4.26 -10.23 11.92
C CYS A 28 3.16 -9.85 12.92
N GLU A 29 3.42 -9.09 13.99
CA GLU A 29 2.40 -8.73 14.98
C GLU A 29 1.66 -7.44 14.59
N LEU A 30 0.33 -7.42 14.77
CA LEU A 30 -0.53 -6.26 14.50
C LEU A 30 0.03 -4.94 15.06
N ARG A 31 0.50 -4.96 16.31
CA ARG A 31 1.04 -3.76 16.97
C ARG A 31 2.23 -3.14 16.24
N TRP A 32 2.98 -3.91 15.44
CA TRP A 32 4.11 -3.40 14.68
C TRP A 32 3.68 -2.41 13.59
N GLY A 33 2.42 -2.45 13.15
CA GLY A 33 1.86 -1.39 12.31
C GLY A 33 1.95 0.01 12.95
N LEU A 34 1.83 0.12 14.29
CA LEU A 34 2.04 1.38 15.00
C LEU A 34 3.51 1.84 14.95
N ALA A 35 4.45 0.89 15.00
CA ALA A 35 5.87 1.18 14.85
C ALA A 35 6.18 1.68 13.43
N ALA A 36 5.59 1.06 12.41
CA ALA A 36 5.75 1.49 11.02
C ALA A 36 5.20 2.92 10.79
N VAL A 37 4.05 3.27 11.37
CA VAL A 37 3.49 4.63 11.29
C VAL A 37 4.42 5.65 11.96
N ARG A 38 4.88 5.38 13.18
CA ARG A 38 5.84 6.24 13.89
C ARG A 38 7.15 6.40 13.11
N ALA A 39 7.68 5.31 12.57
CA ALA A 39 8.90 5.31 11.79
C ALA A 39 8.75 6.17 10.52
N THR A 40 7.63 6.04 9.80
CA THR A 40 7.37 6.81 8.57
C THR A 40 7.41 8.33 8.81
N VAL A 41 6.91 8.80 9.96
CA VAL A 41 6.98 10.23 10.32
C VAL A 41 8.44 10.68 10.54
N LEU A 42 9.23 9.90 11.28
CA LEU A 42 10.63 10.21 11.55
C LEU A 42 11.52 10.08 10.30
N GLU A 43 11.17 9.15 9.41
CA GLU A 43 11.80 8.98 8.11
C GLU A 43 11.56 10.21 7.24
N ALA A 44 10.30 10.63 7.10
CA ALA A 44 9.94 11.80 6.31
C ALA A 44 10.58 13.11 6.80
N ALA A 45 10.86 13.20 8.11
CA ALA A 45 11.56 14.35 8.69
C ALA A 45 13.05 14.44 8.28
N HIS A 46 13.63 13.38 7.71
CA HIS A 46 14.99 13.44 7.18
C HIS A 46 15.02 14.17 5.83
N PRO A 47 15.90 15.18 5.62
CA PRO A 47 15.88 16.02 4.41
C PRO A 47 15.87 15.25 3.08
N GLN A 48 16.74 14.23 2.94
CA GLN A 48 16.79 13.43 1.71
C GLN A 48 15.53 12.56 1.51
N VAL A 49 14.95 12.07 2.60
CA VAL A 49 13.76 11.20 2.53
C VAL A 49 12.53 12.07 2.27
N GLY A 50 12.38 13.18 2.98
CA GLY A 50 11.32 14.16 2.75
C GLY A 50 11.33 14.69 1.32
N GLY A 51 12.49 15.07 0.78
CA GLY A 51 12.63 15.47 -0.63
C GLY A 51 12.18 14.37 -1.60
N ALA A 52 12.63 13.13 -1.39
CA ALA A 52 12.19 12.01 -2.20
C ALA A 52 10.67 11.75 -2.12
N LEU A 53 10.06 11.93 -0.95
CA LEU A 53 8.63 11.71 -0.74
C LEU A 53 7.77 12.82 -1.38
N LEU A 54 8.24 14.06 -1.39
CA LEU A 54 7.53 15.19 -2.01
C LEU A 54 7.58 15.12 -3.54
N ASP A 55 8.76 14.84 -4.10
CA ASP A 55 8.93 14.72 -5.56
C ASP A 55 8.20 13.50 -6.15
N HIS A 56 8.04 12.44 -5.36
CA HIS A 56 7.33 11.23 -5.79
C HIS A 56 5.88 11.28 -5.29
N SER A 57 5.05 12.03 -6.03
CA SER A 57 3.63 12.35 -5.77
C SER A 57 2.75 11.20 -5.26
N THR A 58 3.05 9.94 -5.62
CA THR A 58 2.34 8.74 -5.14
C THR A 58 2.29 8.63 -3.62
N PHE A 59 3.28 9.16 -2.89
CA PHE A 59 3.29 9.11 -1.43
C PHE A 59 2.21 9.99 -0.79
N VAL A 60 2.14 11.24 -1.23
CA VAL A 60 1.18 12.24 -0.73
C VAL A 60 -0.25 11.84 -1.10
N VAL A 61 -0.41 11.23 -2.28
CA VAL A 61 -1.72 10.82 -2.81
C VAL A 61 -2.22 9.51 -2.19
N HIS A 62 -1.35 8.53 -1.91
CA HIS A 62 -1.74 7.20 -1.39
C HIS A 62 -0.88 6.74 -0.19
N PRO A 63 -0.96 7.41 0.96
CA PRO A 63 -0.07 7.15 2.08
C PRO A 63 -0.28 5.75 2.70
N TRP A 64 -1.52 5.24 2.75
CA TRP A 64 -1.81 3.88 3.23
C TRP A 64 -1.28 2.80 2.29
N ARG A 65 -1.40 2.99 0.96
CA ARG A 65 -0.84 2.07 -0.03
C ARG A 65 0.67 2.00 0.10
N ARG A 66 1.35 3.15 0.27
CA ARG A 66 2.79 3.17 0.53
C ARG A 66 3.14 2.41 1.80
N LEU A 67 2.42 2.65 2.90
CA LEU A 67 2.66 2.00 4.18
C LEU A 67 2.51 0.48 4.06
N PHE A 68 1.44 -0.01 3.43
CA PHE A 68 1.22 -1.44 3.18
C PHE A 68 2.31 -2.06 2.29
N ASN A 69 2.79 -1.33 1.28
CA ASN A 69 3.93 -1.75 0.48
C ASN A 69 5.23 -1.84 1.30
N THR A 70 5.49 -0.88 2.20
CA THR A 70 6.65 -0.94 3.13
C THR A 70 6.55 -2.16 4.03
N ILE A 71 5.39 -2.41 4.63
CA ILE A 71 5.22 -3.53 5.56
C ILE A 71 5.37 -4.86 4.81
N THR A 72 4.75 -4.99 3.63
CA THR A 72 4.89 -6.20 2.78
C THR A 72 6.34 -6.43 2.36
N SER A 73 7.06 -5.36 2.04
CA SER A 73 8.48 -5.41 1.69
C SER A 73 9.32 -5.88 2.87
N ILE A 74 9.08 -5.34 4.07
CA ILE A 74 9.76 -5.77 5.29
C ILE A 74 9.46 -7.24 5.60
N ASP A 75 8.20 -7.67 5.48
CA ASP A 75 7.82 -9.08 5.69
C ASP A 75 8.59 -10.05 4.77
N ARG A 76 8.80 -9.66 3.50
CA ARG A 76 9.62 -10.41 2.52
C ARG A 76 11.12 -10.36 2.85
N LEU A 77 11.62 -9.23 3.35
CA LEU A 77 13.03 -9.08 3.75
C LEU A 77 13.40 -9.97 4.93
N VAL A 78 12.42 -10.32 5.76
CA VAL A 78 12.60 -11.20 6.92
C VAL A 78 11.95 -12.57 6.75
N ASP A 79 11.65 -12.96 5.51
CA ASP A 79 11.06 -14.26 5.19
C ASP A 79 11.98 -15.43 5.59
N GLU A 80 11.43 -16.62 5.83
CA GLU A 80 12.26 -17.80 6.13
C GLU A 80 13.01 -18.30 4.88
N ASP A 81 12.47 -18.07 3.68
CA ASP A 81 13.11 -18.38 2.42
C ASP A 81 14.12 -17.30 2.02
N VAL A 82 15.40 -17.65 2.07
CA VAL A 82 16.53 -16.80 1.62
C VAL A 82 16.33 -16.30 0.19
N ALA A 83 15.74 -17.11 -0.70
CA ALA A 83 15.52 -16.70 -2.08
C ALA A 83 14.47 -15.58 -2.18
N VAL A 84 13.44 -15.58 -1.32
CA VAL A 84 12.47 -14.47 -1.23
C VAL A 84 13.17 -13.20 -0.75
N GLN A 85 13.98 -13.30 0.31
CA GLN A 85 14.70 -12.16 0.85
C GLN A 85 15.64 -11.52 -0.18
N LEU A 86 16.46 -12.31 -0.87
CA LEU A 86 17.43 -11.79 -1.84
C LEU A 86 16.73 -11.16 -3.06
N ARG A 87 15.64 -11.78 -3.55
CA ARG A 87 14.82 -11.18 -4.62
C ARG A 87 14.25 -9.83 -4.19
N GLU A 88 13.78 -9.71 -2.96
CA GLU A 88 13.23 -8.47 -2.43
C GLU A 88 14.31 -7.38 -2.27
N VAL A 89 15.50 -7.74 -1.78
CA VAL A 89 16.66 -6.84 -1.70
C VAL A 89 17.00 -6.27 -3.08
N ASP A 90 17.12 -7.14 -4.09
CA ASP A 90 17.47 -6.72 -5.44
C ASP A 90 16.34 -5.87 -6.07
N ARG A 91 15.07 -6.22 -5.81
CA ARG A 91 13.90 -5.44 -6.24
C ARG A 91 13.91 -4.03 -5.63
N LEU A 92 14.14 -3.92 -4.32
CA LEU A 92 14.21 -2.64 -3.61
C LEU A 92 15.37 -1.78 -4.08
N ASN A 93 16.55 -2.37 -4.26
CA ASN A 93 17.72 -1.64 -4.76
C ASN A 93 17.47 -1.10 -6.18
N ARG A 94 16.83 -1.88 -7.07
CA ARG A 94 16.42 -1.40 -8.41
C ARG A 94 15.38 -0.29 -8.33
N LEU A 95 14.39 -0.41 -7.44
CA LEU A 95 13.36 0.61 -7.25
C LEU A 95 13.97 1.92 -6.72
N HIS A 96 14.76 1.85 -5.66
CA HIS A 96 15.41 3.01 -5.04
C HIS A 96 16.45 3.66 -5.95
N ALA A 97 17.10 2.91 -6.85
CA ALA A 97 18.01 3.48 -7.84
C ALA A 97 17.33 4.50 -8.77
N ARG A 98 16.02 4.38 -8.99
CA ARG A 98 15.23 5.30 -9.82
C ARG A 98 14.76 6.53 -9.05
N ILE A 99 14.80 6.49 -7.72
CA ILE A 99 14.33 7.58 -6.84
C ILE A 99 15.51 8.49 -6.55
N THR A 100 15.71 9.46 -7.44
CA THR A 100 16.72 10.52 -7.32
C THR A 100 16.10 11.84 -7.75
N GLY A 101 16.65 12.95 -7.28
CA GLY A 101 16.11 14.26 -7.63
C GLY A 101 16.79 15.38 -6.85
N THR A 102 16.13 16.52 -6.79
CA THR A 102 16.63 17.71 -6.11
C THR A 102 15.46 18.37 -5.39
N ASP A 103 15.58 18.56 -4.09
CA ASP A 103 14.51 19.15 -3.28
C ASP A 103 14.28 20.65 -3.61
N GLU A 104 13.23 21.22 -3.03
CA GLU A 104 12.86 22.63 -3.22
C GLU A 104 13.95 23.64 -2.82
N ARG A 105 14.94 23.21 -2.03
CA ARG A 105 16.08 24.02 -1.59
C ARG A 105 17.32 23.82 -2.48
N GLY A 106 17.20 23.06 -3.56
CA GLY A 106 18.30 22.77 -4.48
C GLY A 106 19.26 21.67 -3.98
N ARG A 107 18.90 20.90 -2.95
CA ARG A 107 19.75 19.82 -2.43
C ARG A 107 19.47 18.52 -3.19
N PRO A 108 20.49 17.87 -3.77
CA PRO A 108 20.29 16.57 -4.40
C PRO A 108 19.92 15.52 -3.36
N TYR A 109 19.02 14.61 -3.70
CA TYR A 109 18.68 13.45 -2.89
C TYR A 109 18.78 12.15 -3.71
N SER A 110 19.04 11.04 -3.03
CA SER A 110 18.98 9.70 -3.61
C SER A 110 18.43 8.71 -2.59
N ALA A 111 17.48 7.87 -2.97
CA ALA A 111 17.02 6.78 -2.09
C ALA A 111 18.09 5.69 -1.89
N LEU A 112 19.20 5.72 -2.63
CA LEU A 112 20.38 4.88 -2.41
C LEU A 112 21.44 5.54 -1.50
N ASP A 113 21.21 6.77 -1.06
CA ASP A 113 22.11 7.44 -0.11
C ASP A 113 22.28 6.61 1.16
N ALA A 114 23.54 6.47 1.59
CA ALA A 114 23.86 5.51 2.63
C ALA A 114 23.42 5.94 4.02
N ASP A 115 23.53 7.23 4.30
CA ASP A 115 23.13 7.81 5.58
C ASP A 115 21.61 7.86 5.70
N ALA A 116 20.90 8.19 4.62
CA ALA A 116 19.44 8.16 4.56
C ALA A 116 18.89 6.74 4.79
N ARG A 117 19.48 5.71 4.15
CA ARG A 117 19.07 4.31 4.38
C ARG A 117 19.38 3.83 5.79
N ALA A 118 20.51 4.25 6.37
CA ALA A 118 20.85 3.96 7.75
C ALA A 118 19.83 4.59 8.72
N TRP A 119 19.40 5.82 8.43
CA TRP A 119 18.35 6.50 9.20
C TRP A 119 17.01 5.74 9.15
N VAL A 120 16.56 5.29 7.98
CA VAL A 120 15.32 4.50 7.84
C VAL A 120 15.37 3.21 8.68
N ILE A 121 16.50 2.50 8.68
CA ILE A 121 16.64 1.30 9.53
C ILE A 121 16.69 1.68 11.02
N ALA A 122 17.33 2.79 11.37
CA ALA A 122 17.40 3.30 12.75
C ALA A 122 16.01 3.65 13.31
N THR A 123 15.16 4.32 12.51
CA THR A 123 13.79 4.71 12.91
C THR A 123 12.88 3.49 13.07
N LEU A 124 13.03 2.46 12.24
CA LEU A 124 12.29 1.20 12.39
C LEU A 124 12.68 0.47 13.69
N TYR A 125 13.98 0.38 14.00
CA TYR A 125 14.44 -0.19 15.27
C TYR A 125 13.89 0.58 16.48
N ASP A 126 14.13 1.89 16.54
CA ASP A 126 13.69 2.74 17.66
C ASP A 126 12.17 2.67 17.84
N SER A 127 11.42 2.76 16.74
CA SER A 127 9.96 2.66 16.79
C SER A 127 9.47 1.30 17.26
N THR A 128 10.14 0.21 16.86
CA THR A 128 9.78 -1.13 17.32
C THR A 128 9.95 -1.25 18.84
N VAL A 129 11.10 -0.80 19.37
CA VAL A 129 11.38 -0.83 20.81
C VAL A 129 10.37 0.03 21.58
N GLU A 130 10.10 1.24 21.12
CA GLU A 130 9.18 2.16 21.79
C GLU A 130 7.74 1.61 21.78
N VAL A 131 7.26 1.04 20.68
CA VAL A 131 5.94 0.42 20.64
C VAL A 131 5.85 -0.80 21.56
N CYS A 132 6.87 -1.66 21.62
CA CYS A 132 6.90 -2.78 22.57
C CYS A 132 6.78 -2.27 24.02
N ARG A 133 7.46 -1.17 24.37
CA ARG A 133 7.32 -0.53 25.68
C ARG A 133 5.92 0.02 25.92
N LEU A 134 5.35 0.77 24.97
CA LEU A 134 4.05 1.43 25.11
C LEU A 134 2.87 0.45 25.13
N THR A 135 3.00 -0.69 24.47
CA THR A 135 1.99 -1.76 24.46
C THR A 135 2.06 -2.69 25.68
N GLY A 136 3.00 -2.45 26.61
CA GLY A 136 3.11 -3.21 27.87
C GLY A 136 3.92 -4.51 27.78
N THR A 137 4.66 -4.73 26.69
CA THR A 137 5.58 -5.87 26.54
C THR A 137 7.00 -5.37 26.24
N PRO A 138 7.65 -4.68 27.19
CA PRO A 138 9.01 -4.16 26.98
C PRO A 138 9.98 -5.30 26.70
N LEU A 139 10.92 -5.07 25.78
CA LEU A 139 11.99 -6.02 25.48
C LEU A 139 13.02 -6.01 26.61
N THR A 140 13.60 -7.17 26.91
CA THR A 140 14.76 -7.26 27.80
C THR A 140 16.00 -6.65 27.13
N ALA A 141 17.02 -6.27 27.92
CA ALA A 141 18.28 -5.74 27.36
C ALA A 141 18.96 -6.71 26.37
N LYS A 142 18.79 -8.02 26.57
CA LYS A 142 19.29 -9.05 25.65
C LYS A 142 18.49 -9.06 24.34
N GLU A 143 17.18 -8.95 24.41
CA GLU A 143 16.29 -8.87 23.24
C GLU A 143 16.50 -7.56 22.46
N GLU A 144 16.67 -6.42 23.13
CA GLU A 144 17.03 -5.16 22.48
C GLU A 144 18.35 -5.28 21.71
N GLY A 145 19.35 -5.94 22.30
CA GLY A 145 20.65 -6.17 21.67
C GLY A 145 20.56 -7.12 20.47
N GLN A 146 19.80 -8.21 20.60
CA GLN A 146 19.53 -9.13 19.48
C GLN A 146 18.81 -8.42 18.34
N LEU A 147 17.72 -7.70 18.64
CA LEU A 147 16.94 -6.97 17.65
C LEU A 147 17.81 -5.93 16.93
N TYR A 148 18.70 -5.25 17.64
CA TYR A 148 19.61 -4.29 17.03
C TYR A 148 20.60 -4.93 16.04
N GLU A 149 21.17 -6.08 16.40
CA GLU A 149 22.03 -6.82 15.48
C GLU A 149 21.28 -7.37 14.27
N GLU A 150 20.00 -7.73 14.41
CA GLU A 150 19.13 -8.13 13.29
C GLU A 150 18.87 -6.94 12.35
N TYR A 151 18.57 -5.75 12.86
CA TYR A 151 18.42 -4.54 12.02
C TYR A 151 19.74 -4.11 11.36
N LYS A 152 20.89 -4.24 12.04
CA LYS A 152 22.20 -4.02 11.41
C LYS A 152 22.42 -5.00 10.26
N ALA A 153 22.17 -6.29 10.48
CA ALA A 153 22.26 -7.30 9.44
C ALA A 153 21.34 -6.99 8.25
N LEU A 154 20.14 -6.47 8.50
CA LEU A 154 19.18 -6.07 7.47
C LEU A 154 19.73 -4.91 6.63
N LEU A 155 20.28 -3.87 7.27
CA LEU A 155 20.92 -2.76 6.57
C LEU A 155 22.11 -3.24 5.74
N THR A 156 22.94 -4.13 6.30
CA THR A 156 24.08 -4.70 5.59
C THR A 156 23.65 -5.50 4.37
N LEU A 157 22.61 -6.33 4.50
CA LEU A 157 22.06 -7.08 3.38
C LEU A 157 21.56 -6.15 2.25
N LEU A 158 21.01 -5.00 2.62
CA LEU A 158 20.48 -3.98 1.73
C LEU A 158 21.57 -3.13 1.04
N GLN A 159 22.65 -2.80 1.75
CA GLN A 159 23.65 -1.81 1.34
C GLN A 159 25.00 -2.38 0.93
N GLY A 160 25.29 -3.62 1.33
CA GLY A 160 26.59 -4.23 1.12
C GLY A 160 27.65 -3.91 2.20
N ARG A 161 27.32 -3.07 3.19
CA ARG A 161 28.27 -2.59 4.22
C ARG A 161 27.69 -2.66 5.63
N ASP A 162 28.55 -2.90 6.61
CA ASP A 162 28.17 -3.11 8.02
C ASP A 162 28.56 -1.96 8.97
N ASP A 163 29.17 -0.90 8.45
CA ASP A 163 29.69 0.24 9.21
C ASP A 163 28.77 1.46 9.25
N LEU A 164 27.57 1.36 8.69
CA LEU A 164 26.62 2.48 8.57
C LEU A 164 25.82 2.75 9.86
N LEU A 165 25.70 1.77 10.75
CA LEU A 165 25.03 1.93 12.04
C LEU A 165 26.05 1.82 13.19
N PRO A 166 25.84 2.56 14.30
CA PRO A 166 26.73 2.49 15.45
C PRO A 166 26.98 1.05 15.96
N PRO A 167 28.17 0.74 16.47
CA PRO A 167 28.51 -0.62 16.86
C PRO A 167 27.79 -1.09 18.13
N THR A 168 27.22 -0.18 18.93
CA THR A 168 26.61 -0.50 20.23
C THR A 168 25.30 0.27 20.43
N LEU A 169 24.40 -0.29 21.24
CA LEU A 169 23.15 0.38 21.64
C LEU A 169 23.37 1.74 22.31
N LYS A 170 24.45 1.90 23.07
CA LYS A 170 24.77 3.18 23.70
C LYS A 170 25.09 4.23 22.63
N ALA A 171 25.99 3.90 21.71
CA ALA A 171 26.34 4.77 20.59
C ALA A 171 25.14 5.02 19.66
N PHE A 172 24.26 4.04 19.50
CA PHE A 172 23.00 4.21 18.78
C PHE A 172 22.10 5.28 19.41
N ARG A 173 21.91 5.25 20.72
CA ARG A 173 21.08 6.25 21.43
C ARG A 173 21.64 7.66 21.28
N GLU A 174 22.96 7.80 21.34
CA GLU A 174 23.66 9.09 21.13
C GLU A 174 23.49 9.57 19.67
N TYR A 175 23.72 8.70 18.70
CA TYR A 175 23.49 8.97 17.27
C TYR A 175 22.05 9.40 16.99
N PHE A 176 21.07 8.65 17.51
CA PHE A 176 19.66 8.93 17.28
C PHE A 176 19.25 10.29 17.89
N ALA A 177 19.71 10.59 19.10
CA ALA A 177 19.44 11.88 19.74
C ALA A 177 20.05 13.07 18.97
N SER A 178 21.27 12.93 18.45
CA SER A 178 21.90 13.94 17.58
C SER A 178 21.12 14.12 16.28
N MET A 179 20.76 13.03 15.59
CA MET A 179 19.97 13.09 14.36
C MET A 179 18.65 13.84 14.57
N VAL A 180 17.91 13.48 15.62
CA VAL A 180 16.64 14.10 15.99
C VAL A 180 16.77 15.61 16.25
N SER A 181 17.79 16.01 17.00
CA SER A 181 17.97 17.40 17.41
C SER A 181 18.54 18.28 16.30
N GLU A 182 19.49 17.77 15.53
CA GLU A 182 20.29 18.56 14.60
C GLU A 182 19.85 18.46 13.15
N ARG A 183 19.44 17.28 12.66
CA ARG A 183 19.25 17.03 11.21
C ARG A 183 17.82 16.96 10.75
N LEU A 184 16.88 16.54 11.61
CA LEU A 184 15.48 16.41 11.21
C LEU A 184 14.84 17.79 10.98
N GLU A 185 14.06 17.87 9.91
CA GLU A 185 13.32 19.03 9.41
C GLU A 185 11.81 18.78 9.49
N ASP A 186 11.04 19.81 9.88
CA ASP A 186 9.59 19.80 9.73
C ASP A 186 9.24 20.32 8.33
N ASN A 187 9.11 19.38 7.40
CA ASN A 187 8.85 19.65 5.99
C ASN A 187 7.40 19.30 5.62
N GLU A 188 6.99 19.61 4.39
CA GLU A 188 5.64 19.32 3.92
C GLU A 188 5.30 17.82 3.99
N ALA A 189 6.25 16.91 3.74
CA ALA A 189 6.00 15.47 3.84
C ALA A 189 5.58 15.06 5.25
N VAL A 190 6.24 15.59 6.29
CA VAL A 190 5.86 15.36 7.69
C VAL A 190 4.45 15.88 7.95
N GLN A 191 4.13 17.09 7.48
CA GLN A 191 2.81 17.70 7.68
C GLN A 191 1.71 16.92 6.95
N SER A 192 1.97 16.44 5.73
CA SER A 192 1.06 15.58 4.98
C SER A 192 0.79 14.25 5.70
N ILE A 193 1.81 13.67 6.35
CA ILE A 193 1.61 12.44 7.13
C ILE A 193 0.81 12.72 8.40
N ILE A 194 1.23 13.70 9.21
CA ILE A 194 0.59 13.98 10.51
C ILE A 194 -0.87 14.40 10.33
N ASN A 195 -1.16 15.26 9.35
CA ASN A 195 -2.51 15.79 9.15
C ASN A 195 -3.35 14.99 8.14
N GLY A 196 -2.71 14.28 7.20
CA GLY A 196 -3.36 13.62 6.07
C GLY A 196 -3.44 12.09 6.13
N LEU A 197 -2.52 11.42 6.83
CA LEU A 197 -2.53 9.95 6.91
C LEU A 197 -3.84 9.45 7.52
N PHE A 198 -4.23 10.00 8.68
CA PHE A 198 -5.41 9.51 9.38
C PHE A 198 -6.74 10.04 8.81
N SER A 199 -6.71 11.09 7.99
CA SER A 199 -7.87 11.47 7.20
C SER A 199 -8.12 10.51 6.03
N THR A 200 -7.20 9.62 5.68
CA THR A 200 -7.40 8.67 4.56
C THR A 200 -7.49 7.23 5.00
N ILE A 201 -7.77 6.96 6.30
CA ILE A 201 -7.88 5.58 6.82
C ILE A 201 -8.90 4.77 5.99
N PRO A 202 -8.51 3.61 5.45
CA PRO A 202 -9.40 2.76 4.68
C PRO A 202 -10.52 2.21 5.56
N ALA A 203 -11.72 2.08 5.00
CA ALA A 203 -12.88 1.56 5.73
C ALA A 203 -12.66 0.10 6.13
N PRO A 204 -12.86 -0.27 7.41
CA PRO A 204 -12.81 -1.67 7.80
C PRO A 204 -13.94 -2.44 7.08
N PRO A 205 -13.78 -3.74 6.80
CA PRO A 205 -14.73 -4.52 5.99
C PRO A 205 -16.19 -4.42 6.43
N LEU A 206 -16.42 -4.39 7.75
CA LEU A 206 -17.76 -4.29 8.36
C LEU A 206 -18.44 -2.95 8.06
N LEU A 207 -17.67 -1.89 7.78
CA LEU A 207 -18.16 -0.54 7.51
C LEU A 207 -18.04 -0.13 6.03
N LYS A 208 -17.50 -1.01 5.16
CA LYS A 208 -17.43 -0.75 3.70
C LYS A 208 -18.82 -0.48 3.09
N GLY A 209 -19.87 -1.13 3.61
CA GLY A 209 -21.26 -0.90 3.19
C GLY A 209 -21.95 0.33 3.79
N HIS A 210 -21.26 1.06 4.68
CA HIS A 210 -21.81 2.22 5.40
C HIS A 210 -20.85 3.43 5.34
N PRO A 211 -20.63 4.01 4.14
CA PRO A 211 -19.59 5.03 3.92
C PRO A 211 -19.80 6.28 4.78
N THR A 212 -21.05 6.71 5.01
CA THR A 212 -21.35 7.87 5.87
C THR A 212 -21.00 7.60 7.33
N LEU A 213 -21.33 6.41 7.84
CA LEU A 213 -20.99 6.02 9.22
C LEU A 213 -19.47 5.94 9.39
N TRP A 214 -18.77 5.39 8.38
CA TRP A 214 -17.32 5.37 8.38
C TRP A 214 -16.70 6.77 8.33
N ALA A 215 -17.23 7.67 7.50
CA ALA A 215 -16.74 9.04 7.42
C ALA A 215 -16.85 9.77 8.78
N VAL A 216 -17.96 9.60 9.49
CA VAL A 216 -18.16 10.17 10.84
C VAL A 216 -17.19 9.54 11.84
N ALA A 217 -17.07 8.21 11.85
CA ALA A 217 -16.13 7.51 12.73
C ALA A 217 -14.68 7.94 12.47
N ARG A 218 -14.27 8.01 11.20
CA ARG A 218 -12.93 8.46 10.76
C ARG A 218 -12.67 9.91 11.19
N ALA A 219 -13.64 10.81 11.03
CA ALA A 219 -13.50 12.20 11.47
C ALA A 219 -13.27 12.32 13.00
N ALA A 220 -13.84 11.41 13.79
CA ALA A 220 -13.58 11.35 15.23
C ALA A 220 -12.25 10.67 15.59
N ILE A 221 -11.86 9.62 14.86
CA ILE A 221 -10.64 8.85 15.11
C ILE A 221 -9.40 9.63 14.67
N SER A 222 -9.47 10.34 13.55
CA SER A 222 -8.30 10.96 12.91
C SER A 222 -7.53 11.92 13.81
N PRO A 223 -8.16 12.89 14.51
CA PRO A 223 -7.43 13.81 15.41
C PRO A 223 -6.80 13.07 16.59
N VAL A 224 -7.46 12.04 17.12
CA VAL A 224 -6.94 11.23 18.23
C VAL A 224 -5.73 10.42 17.77
N ALA A 225 -5.83 9.73 16.63
CA ALA A 225 -4.73 8.95 16.06
C ALA A 225 -3.53 9.84 15.72
N SER A 226 -3.77 11.03 15.15
CA SER A 226 -2.74 12.03 14.85
C SER A 226 -2.05 12.51 16.13
N ALA A 227 -2.81 12.89 17.17
CA ALA A 227 -2.26 13.32 18.45
C ALA A 227 -1.49 12.21 19.17
N VAL A 228 -1.96 10.96 19.07
CA VAL A 228 -1.31 9.78 19.64
C VAL A 228 0.01 9.48 18.92
N THR A 229 0.05 9.50 17.59
CA THR A 229 1.30 9.37 16.81
C THR A 229 2.26 10.50 17.12
N LEU A 230 1.76 11.73 17.23
CA LEU A 230 2.61 12.87 17.59
C LEU A 230 3.23 12.67 18.97
N ALA A 231 2.44 12.22 19.96
CA ALA A 231 2.91 11.96 21.32
C ALA A 231 3.96 10.85 21.42
N THR A 232 4.04 9.92 20.45
CA THR A 232 5.10 8.90 20.43
C THR A 232 6.41 9.38 19.79
N LEU A 233 6.42 10.55 19.14
CA LEU A 233 7.66 11.12 18.60
C LEU A 233 8.59 11.59 19.73
N PRO A 234 9.92 11.55 19.51
CA PRO A 234 10.91 12.03 20.47
C PRO A 234 10.60 13.45 20.97
N GLU A 235 10.74 13.67 22.27
CA GLU A 235 10.44 14.97 22.91
C GLU A 235 11.27 16.12 22.33
N ALA A 236 12.53 15.86 21.98
CA ALA A 236 13.39 16.84 21.32
C ALA A 236 12.83 17.28 19.95
N TYR A 237 12.28 16.35 19.16
CA TYR A 237 11.64 16.66 17.88
C TYR A 237 10.40 17.52 18.09
N ARG A 238 9.53 17.09 19.01
CA ARG A 238 8.28 17.81 19.32
C ARG A 238 8.54 19.24 19.80
N SER A 239 9.48 19.40 20.73
CA SER A 239 9.83 20.69 21.31
C SER A 239 10.45 21.63 20.27
N LYS A 240 11.30 21.11 19.37
CA LYS A 240 11.94 21.89 18.30
C LYS A 240 10.93 22.53 17.34
N TYR A 241 9.84 21.82 17.02
CA TYR A 241 8.84 22.25 16.05
C TYR A 241 7.51 22.70 16.67
N GLY A 242 7.48 22.90 17.99
CA GLY A 242 6.30 23.45 18.68
C GLY A 242 5.09 22.50 18.75
N TYR A 243 5.31 21.21 18.51
CA TYR A 243 4.28 20.18 18.63
C TYR A 243 3.94 19.94 20.09
N THR A 244 3.01 20.75 20.60
CA THR A 244 2.53 20.64 21.97
C THR A 244 1.42 19.60 22.00
N ALA A 245 1.68 18.43 22.57
CA ALA A 245 0.66 17.42 22.73
C ALA A 245 -0.48 17.98 23.62
N PRO A 246 -1.75 17.84 23.23
CA PRO A 246 -2.84 18.38 24.03
C PRO A 246 -2.86 17.76 25.44
N PRO A 247 -3.37 18.47 26.47
CA PRO A 247 -3.44 17.93 27.82
C PRO A 247 -4.13 16.55 27.84
N GLY A 248 -3.45 15.54 28.38
CA GLY A 248 -3.94 14.15 28.42
C GLY A 248 -3.60 13.30 27.19
N ALA A 249 -2.95 13.84 26.16
CA ALA A 249 -2.47 13.07 25.01
C ALA A 249 -1.56 11.90 25.40
N ASP A 250 -0.68 12.08 26.38
CA ASP A 250 0.19 11.00 26.87
C ASP A 250 -0.60 9.88 27.57
N ALA A 251 -1.69 10.23 28.27
CA ALA A 251 -2.57 9.25 28.90
C ALA A 251 -3.43 8.52 27.85
N LEU A 252 -3.94 9.24 26.84
CA LEU A 252 -4.66 8.68 25.70
C LEU A 252 -3.77 7.77 24.86
N MET A 253 -2.53 8.18 24.61
CA MET A 253 -1.52 7.39 23.89
C MET A 253 -1.22 6.11 24.66
N ARG A 254 -0.88 6.21 25.96
CA ARG A 254 -0.62 5.02 26.78
C ARG A 254 -1.82 4.08 26.84
N GLY A 255 -3.03 4.62 27.00
CA GLY A 255 -4.26 3.82 27.01
C GLY A 255 -4.55 3.15 25.66
N GLY A 256 -4.38 3.86 24.56
CA GLY A 256 -4.60 3.34 23.21
C GLY A 256 -3.60 2.26 22.82
N TYR A 257 -2.30 2.50 23.04
CA TYR A 257 -1.26 1.50 22.79
C TYR A 257 -1.41 0.27 23.71
N PHE A 258 -1.76 0.47 24.98
CA PHE A 258 -2.07 -0.65 25.88
C PHE A 258 -3.27 -1.46 25.38
N ALA A 259 -4.34 -0.80 24.93
CA ALA A 259 -5.51 -1.49 24.36
C ALA A 259 -5.14 -2.31 23.12
N VAL A 260 -4.31 -1.77 22.22
CA VAL A 260 -3.78 -2.53 21.08
C VAL A 260 -2.92 -3.71 21.54
N GLY A 261 -2.12 -3.54 22.59
CA GLY A 261 -1.35 -4.62 23.21
C GLY A 261 -2.25 -5.75 23.72
N VAL A 262 -3.30 -5.41 24.46
CA VAL A 262 -4.31 -6.38 24.96
C VAL A 262 -5.02 -7.06 23.79
N ILE A 263 -5.47 -6.30 22.79
CA ILE A 263 -6.13 -6.85 21.59
C ILE A 263 -5.20 -7.82 20.87
N THR A 264 -3.92 -7.48 20.70
CA THR A 264 -2.90 -8.34 20.06
C THR A 264 -2.69 -9.63 20.84
N LEU A 265 -2.72 -9.59 22.17
CA LEU A 265 -2.61 -10.77 23.03
C LEU A 265 -3.88 -11.66 22.99
N MET A 266 -5.05 -11.06 22.75
CA MET A 266 -6.34 -11.77 22.68
C MET A 266 -6.69 -12.29 21.27
N LEU A 267 -6.11 -11.69 20.23
CA LEU A 267 -6.30 -12.14 18.85
C LEU A 267 -5.62 -13.49 18.61
N PRO A 268 -6.29 -14.45 17.95
CA PRO A 268 -5.64 -15.68 17.49
C PRO A 268 -4.42 -15.35 16.62
N PRO A 269 -3.32 -16.13 16.68
CA PRO A 269 -2.12 -15.91 15.86
C PRO A 269 -2.35 -15.90 14.34
N SER A 270 -3.52 -16.36 13.87
CA SER A 270 -3.95 -16.30 12.47
C SER A 270 -4.58 -14.97 12.07
N LEU A 271 -5.12 -14.18 13.01
CA LEU A 271 -5.80 -12.90 12.76
C LEU A 271 -5.00 -11.69 13.25
N GLY A 272 -4.11 -11.88 14.22
CA GLY A 272 -3.20 -10.85 14.72
C GLY A 272 -1.98 -10.60 13.82
N ARG A 273 -1.95 -11.20 12.61
CA ARG A 273 -0.83 -11.10 11.68
C ARG A 273 -0.92 -9.84 10.82
N THR A 274 0.14 -9.06 10.77
CA THR A 274 0.21 -7.83 9.95
C THR A 274 -0.14 -8.06 8.48
N PRO A 275 0.36 -9.12 7.80
CA PRO A 275 -0.03 -9.42 6.43
C PRO A 275 -1.54 -9.63 6.25
N VAL A 276 -2.20 -10.30 7.20
CA VAL A 276 -3.65 -10.57 7.15
C VAL A 276 -4.47 -9.29 7.31
N ILE A 277 -4.01 -8.38 8.16
CA ILE A 277 -4.70 -7.10 8.39
C ILE A 277 -4.48 -6.13 7.21
N ILE A 278 -3.30 -6.18 6.59
CA ILE A 278 -3.05 -5.48 5.33
C ILE A 278 -3.95 -6.02 4.23
N ASP A 279 -4.05 -7.33 4.06
CA ASP A 279 -4.96 -7.94 3.06
C ASP A 279 -6.45 -7.57 3.32
N ILE A 280 -6.79 -7.19 4.55
CA ILE A 280 -8.14 -6.77 4.94
C ILE A 280 -8.38 -5.27 4.67
N LEU A 281 -7.38 -4.44 4.96
CA LEU A 281 -7.46 -2.97 4.92
C LEU A 281 -6.99 -2.38 3.59
N ASP A 282 -6.20 -3.11 2.81
CA ASP A 282 -5.76 -2.71 1.49
C ASP A 282 -6.88 -2.99 0.47
N PRO A 283 -7.50 -1.96 -0.13
CA PRO A 283 -8.55 -2.16 -1.11
C PRO A 283 -8.07 -2.87 -2.39
N SER A 284 -6.75 -2.97 -2.62
CA SER A 284 -6.14 -3.59 -3.80
C SER A 284 -5.78 -5.07 -3.65
N ARG A 285 -5.88 -5.67 -2.44
CA ARG A 285 -5.59 -7.09 -2.21
C ARG A 285 -6.82 -7.93 -1.87
N GLU A 286 -6.89 -9.14 -2.40
CA GLU A 286 -7.89 -10.14 -2.02
C GLU A 286 -7.73 -10.52 -0.54
N SER A 287 -8.71 -10.21 0.31
CA SER A 287 -8.75 -10.78 1.66
C SER A 287 -8.97 -12.29 1.55
N THR A 288 -7.97 -13.09 1.91
CA THR A 288 -8.08 -14.57 1.94
C THR A 288 -9.14 -15.10 2.93
N LEU A 289 -9.61 -14.25 3.84
CA LEU A 289 -10.76 -14.51 4.71
C LEU A 289 -12.02 -13.81 4.17
N GLY A 290 -12.91 -14.60 3.56
CA GLY A 290 -14.20 -14.10 3.09
C GLY A 290 -15.04 -13.47 4.23
N PRO A 291 -15.89 -12.47 3.94
CA PRO A 291 -16.71 -11.74 4.93
C PRO A 291 -17.51 -12.67 5.85
N ILE A 292 -17.96 -13.81 5.33
CA ILE A 292 -18.77 -14.81 6.02
C ILE A 292 -17.98 -15.57 7.09
N LYS A 293 -16.69 -15.86 6.86
CA LYS A 293 -15.83 -16.60 7.80
C LYS A 293 -15.41 -15.73 8.98
N MET A 294 -15.17 -14.45 8.70
CA MET A 294 -14.94 -13.41 9.71
C MET A 294 -16.21 -13.11 10.52
N MET A 295 -17.38 -13.02 9.87
CA MET A 295 -18.66 -12.89 10.56
C MET A 295 -18.95 -14.13 11.42
N GLY A 296 -18.67 -15.33 10.93
CA GLY A 296 -18.83 -16.58 11.69
C GLY A 296 -17.94 -16.63 12.93
N LEU A 297 -16.65 -16.28 12.82
CA LEU A 297 -15.70 -16.28 13.94
C LEU A 297 -15.96 -15.14 14.95
N LEU A 298 -16.37 -13.96 14.48
CA LEU A 298 -16.78 -12.84 15.34
C LEU A 298 -18.14 -13.10 16.01
N MET A 299 -19.10 -13.73 15.31
CA MET A 299 -20.40 -14.11 15.87
C MET A 299 -20.33 -15.30 16.83
N GLU A 300 -19.42 -16.26 16.60
CA GLU A 300 -19.17 -17.38 17.52
C GLU A 300 -18.64 -16.89 18.88
N GLN A 301 -17.89 -15.79 18.90
CA GLN A 301 -17.41 -15.12 20.11
C GLN A 301 -18.44 -14.11 20.68
N ALA A 302 -19.20 -13.43 19.83
CA ALA A 302 -20.26 -12.50 20.25
C ALA A 302 -21.55 -13.21 20.75
N GLY A 303 -21.71 -14.51 20.48
CA GLY A 303 -22.86 -15.32 20.91
C GLY A 303 -23.05 -15.49 22.43
N LYS A 304 -22.17 -14.90 23.26
CA LYS A 304 -22.37 -14.78 24.72
C LYS A 304 -22.95 -13.42 25.15
N ALA A 305 -23.20 -12.50 24.23
CA ALA A 305 -23.83 -11.22 24.52
C ALA A 305 -24.83 -10.83 23.43
N GLN A 306 -26.10 -10.80 23.83
CA GLN A 306 -27.20 -10.07 23.19
C GLN A 306 -27.93 -10.75 22.02
N ASP A 307 -28.78 -11.66 22.47
CA ASP A 307 -30.11 -12.01 21.95
C ASP A 307 -31.12 -10.82 21.97
N LEU A 308 -30.69 -9.61 21.57
CA LEU A 308 -31.54 -8.42 21.62
C LEU A 308 -31.28 -7.51 20.42
N LEU A 309 -32.20 -7.59 19.45
CA LEU A 309 -32.68 -6.56 18.51
C LEU A 309 -32.68 -7.05 17.05
N ARG A 310 -33.83 -7.62 16.66
CA ARG A 310 -34.18 -7.93 15.27
C ARG A 310 -35.42 -7.13 14.89
N ARG A 311 -35.41 -6.40 13.76
CA ARG A 311 -36.52 -6.25 12.77
C ARG A 311 -36.22 -5.20 11.65
N PRO A 312 -36.98 -5.16 10.52
CA PRO A 312 -36.39 -5.21 9.17
C PRO A 312 -36.86 -4.11 8.17
N ALA A 313 -36.37 -4.26 6.92
CA ALA A 313 -36.99 -3.98 5.61
C ALA A 313 -36.63 -2.70 4.84
N GLY A 314 -36.45 -2.86 3.51
CA GLY A 314 -36.51 -1.77 2.53
C GLY A 314 -35.75 -2.04 1.23
N GLN A 315 -36.31 -2.81 0.29
CA GLN A 315 -35.74 -3.08 -1.03
C GLN A 315 -36.27 -2.06 -2.06
N ARG A 316 -35.39 -1.43 -2.85
CA ARG A 316 -35.77 -0.72 -4.10
C ARG A 316 -34.83 -1.13 -5.24
N ARG A 317 -35.43 -1.47 -6.38
CA ARG A 317 -34.79 -1.95 -7.62
C ARG A 317 -34.57 -0.80 -8.60
N SER A 318 -33.37 -0.69 -9.20
CA SER A 318 -33.08 0.02 -10.46
C SER A 318 -32.61 -0.98 -11.54
N GLY A 319 -32.75 -0.60 -12.83
CA GLY A 319 -32.71 -1.48 -14.01
C GLY A 319 -31.32 -2.02 -14.44
N PRO A 320 -31.29 -2.91 -15.45
CA PRO A 320 -30.11 -3.74 -15.75
C PRO A 320 -28.91 -3.00 -16.39
N VAL A 321 -29.12 -1.94 -17.19
CA VAL A 321 -28.01 -1.21 -17.86
C VAL A 321 -27.29 -0.27 -16.89
N ALA A 322 -28.03 0.44 -16.04
CA ALA A 322 -27.46 1.31 -15.01
C ALA A 322 -26.64 0.51 -13.97
N LYS A 323 -27.00 -0.76 -13.72
CA LYS A 323 -26.26 -1.64 -12.80
C LYS A 323 -24.91 -2.10 -13.34
N GLY A 324 -24.75 -2.24 -14.65
CA GLY A 324 -23.49 -2.66 -15.27
C GLY A 324 -22.44 -1.55 -15.25
N ALA A 325 -22.83 -0.33 -15.66
CA ALA A 325 -21.95 0.83 -15.66
C ALA A 325 -21.55 1.26 -14.24
N ASP A 326 -22.49 1.24 -13.30
CA ASP A 326 -22.23 1.55 -11.88
C ASP A 326 -21.26 0.56 -11.22
N ARG A 327 -21.34 -0.72 -11.63
CA ARG A 327 -20.43 -1.76 -11.15
C ARG A 327 -19.04 -1.66 -11.79
N LEU A 328 -18.96 -1.37 -13.10
CA LEU A 328 -17.69 -1.11 -13.78
C LEU A 328 -16.99 0.14 -13.21
N PHE A 329 -17.75 1.21 -12.96
CA PHE A 329 -17.23 2.42 -12.33
C PHE A 329 -16.53 2.10 -11.00
N HIS A 330 -17.21 1.43 -10.08
CA HIS A 330 -16.67 1.13 -8.75
C HIS A 330 -15.66 -0.02 -8.67
N GLU A 331 -15.81 -1.06 -9.49
CA GLU A 331 -14.95 -2.25 -9.41
C GLU A 331 -13.72 -2.16 -10.32
N VAL A 332 -13.75 -1.27 -11.33
CA VAL A 332 -12.74 -1.24 -12.42
C VAL A 332 -12.12 0.13 -12.66
N LEU A 333 -12.87 1.22 -12.60
CA LEU A 333 -12.36 2.54 -13.00
C LEU A 333 -11.97 3.42 -11.81
N ASP A 334 -12.75 3.40 -10.73
CA ASP A 334 -12.51 4.10 -9.46
C ASP A 334 -11.44 3.37 -8.63
N GLN A 335 -10.17 3.53 -9.03
CA GLN A 335 -9.01 2.89 -8.38
C GLN A 335 -8.65 3.57 -7.05
N THR A 336 -9.08 4.81 -6.84
CA THR A 336 -8.93 5.58 -5.61
C THR A 336 -10.01 5.27 -4.58
N GLY A 337 -11.17 4.76 -5.01
CA GLY A 337 -12.31 4.43 -4.15
C GLY A 337 -13.02 5.65 -3.57
N ASP A 338 -12.80 6.84 -4.15
CA ASP A 338 -13.36 8.10 -3.69
C ASP A 338 -14.70 8.45 -4.35
N GLY A 339 -15.15 7.59 -5.29
CA GLY A 339 -16.40 7.74 -6.02
C GLY A 339 -16.30 8.73 -7.19
N ARG A 340 -15.10 9.11 -7.60
CA ARG A 340 -14.80 10.01 -8.71
C ARG A 340 -13.75 9.37 -9.61
N LEU A 341 -13.83 9.64 -10.91
CA LEU A 341 -12.81 9.18 -11.86
C LEU A 341 -11.94 10.36 -12.25
N THR A 342 -10.63 10.22 -12.08
CA THR A 342 -9.62 11.23 -12.40
C THR A 342 -8.48 10.64 -13.21
N TRP A 343 -7.63 11.49 -13.81
CA TRP A 343 -6.40 11.01 -14.48
C TRP A 343 -5.53 10.10 -13.60
N PRO A 344 -5.31 10.40 -12.30
CA PRO A 344 -4.65 9.49 -11.36
C PRO A 344 -5.17 8.06 -11.35
N ASP A 345 -6.49 7.82 -11.49
CA ASP A 345 -7.05 6.47 -11.52
C ASP A 345 -6.60 5.69 -12.76
N LEU A 346 -6.68 6.33 -13.94
CA LEU A 346 -6.26 5.74 -15.21
C LEU A 346 -4.73 5.57 -15.28
N ALA A 347 -3.97 6.53 -14.75
CA ALA A 347 -2.53 6.44 -14.66
C ALA A 347 -2.08 5.32 -13.70
N ALA A 348 -2.83 5.07 -12.62
CA ALA A 348 -2.59 3.95 -11.72
C ALA A 348 -2.82 2.60 -12.41
N MET A 349 -3.88 2.48 -13.22
CA MET A 349 -4.10 1.28 -14.05
C MET A 349 -2.95 1.04 -15.02
N ALA A 350 -2.51 2.07 -15.75
CA ALA A 350 -1.41 1.97 -16.71
C ALA A 350 -0.09 1.56 -16.02
N ARG A 351 0.22 2.16 -14.86
CA ARG A 351 1.44 1.83 -14.09
C ARG A 351 1.45 0.41 -13.57
N GLU A 352 0.30 -0.06 -13.12
CA GLU A 352 0.12 -1.41 -12.61
C GLU A 352 0.35 -2.43 -13.72
N ILE A 353 -0.22 -2.20 -14.91
CA ILE A 353 0.01 -3.04 -16.09
C ILE A 353 1.48 -3.01 -16.51
N ALA A 354 2.11 -1.83 -16.57
CA ALA A 354 3.53 -1.69 -16.90
C ALA A 354 4.44 -2.46 -15.93
N THR A 355 4.13 -2.39 -14.63
CA THR A 355 4.89 -3.08 -13.57
C THR A 355 4.75 -4.59 -13.67
N ARG A 356 3.55 -5.10 -13.98
CA ARG A 356 3.29 -6.55 -14.10
C ARG A 356 3.96 -7.15 -15.32
N LEU A 357 3.88 -6.45 -16.46
CA LEU A 357 4.46 -6.92 -17.70
C LEU A 357 5.97 -6.67 -17.78
N ASP A 358 6.57 -6.02 -16.78
CA ASP A 358 7.99 -5.64 -16.76
C ASP A 358 8.38 -4.87 -18.04
N LEU A 359 7.57 -3.86 -18.38
CA LEU A 359 7.74 -3.08 -19.61
C LEU A 359 9.02 -2.24 -19.57
N ASP A 360 9.65 -2.11 -20.73
CA ASP A 360 10.73 -1.15 -20.93
C ASP A 360 10.18 0.28 -21.08
N GLU A 361 11.07 1.28 -20.96
CA GLU A 361 10.71 2.69 -20.98
C GLU A 361 9.92 3.10 -22.26
N PRO A 362 10.27 2.62 -23.48
CA PRO A 362 9.48 2.89 -24.68
C PRO A 362 8.08 2.28 -24.64
N ALA A 363 7.90 1.05 -24.16
CA ALA A 363 6.60 0.41 -24.07
C ALA A 363 5.72 1.03 -22.98
N GLU A 364 6.30 1.38 -21.84
CA GLU A 364 5.60 2.11 -20.78
C GLU A 364 5.12 3.47 -21.27
N THR A 365 5.96 4.23 -21.99
CA THR A 365 5.59 5.53 -22.57
C THR A 365 4.42 5.41 -23.55
N ARG A 366 4.40 4.37 -24.39
CA ARG A 366 3.27 4.10 -25.30
C ARG A 366 1.99 3.79 -24.54
N LEU A 367 2.07 2.96 -23.49
CA LEU A 367 0.94 2.60 -22.65
C LEU A 367 0.34 3.82 -21.93
N PHE A 368 1.17 4.64 -21.29
CA PHE A 368 0.70 5.89 -20.66
C PHE A 368 0.12 6.88 -21.68
N GLY A 369 0.71 6.97 -22.88
CA GLY A 369 0.19 7.78 -23.98
C GLY A 369 -1.23 7.35 -24.40
N ALA A 370 -1.46 6.04 -24.52
CA ALA A 370 -2.78 5.50 -24.87
C ALA A 370 -3.83 5.79 -23.78
N PHE A 371 -3.49 5.57 -22.51
CA PHE A 371 -4.39 5.89 -21.39
C PHE A 371 -4.68 7.40 -21.29
N SER A 372 -3.70 8.26 -21.58
CA SER A 372 -3.88 9.73 -21.59
C SER A 372 -4.80 10.19 -22.72
N ALA A 373 -4.67 9.59 -23.91
CA ALA A 373 -5.58 9.84 -25.03
C ALA A 373 -7.00 9.41 -24.67
N TRP A 374 -7.15 8.26 -24.02
CA TRP A 374 -8.45 7.78 -23.55
C TRP A 374 -9.06 8.67 -22.47
N TRP A 375 -8.25 9.16 -21.52
CA TRP A 375 -8.71 10.11 -20.52
C TRP A 375 -9.27 11.40 -21.12
N LYS A 376 -8.58 11.98 -22.12
CA LYS A 376 -9.06 13.17 -22.82
C LYS A 376 -10.38 12.93 -23.54
N GLU A 377 -10.57 11.74 -24.09
CA GLU A 377 -11.83 11.35 -24.72
C GLU A 377 -12.96 11.19 -23.69
N LEU A 378 -12.66 10.61 -22.53
CA LEU A 378 -13.62 10.51 -21.42
C LEU A 378 -14.06 11.88 -20.92
N LEU A 379 -13.12 12.81 -20.70
CA LEU A 379 -13.44 14.19 -20.32
C LEU A 379 -14.33 14.87 -21.37
N ALA A 380 -13.93 14.84 -22.64
CA ALA A 380 -14.71 15.46 -23.71
C ALA A 380 -16.14 14.89 -23.87
N ALA A 381 -16.35 13.64 -23.44
CA ALA A 381 -17.63 12.96 -23.56
C ALA A 381 -18.51 13.05 -22.30
N MET A 382 -17.93 13.19 -21.11
CA MET A 382 -18.63 12.97 -19.84
C MET A 382 -18.49 14.10 -18.81
N ASP A 383 -17.39 14.86 -18.85
CA ASP A 383 -17.15 15.99 -17.94
C ASP A 383 -17.99 17.19 -18.41
N ALA A 384 -19.20 17.30 -17.85
CA ALA A 384 -20.19 18.26 -18.32
C ALA A 384 -19.99 19.66 -17.72
N ASP A 385 -19.38 19.72 -16.54
CA ASP A 385 -19.09 20.97 -15.83
C ASP A 385 -17.64 21.47 -16.02
N GLY A 386 -16.77 20.65 -16.62
CA GLY A 386 -15.42 21.01 -17.01
C GLY A 386 -14.45 21.07 -15.83
N ASP A 387 -14.73 20.34 -14.76
CA ASP A 387 -13.91 20.32 -13.54
C ASP A 387 -12.76 19.29 -13.59
N GLU A 388 -12.60 18.61 -14.73
CA GLU A 388 -11.65 17.52 -14.97
C GLU A 388 -11.86 16.30 -14.05
N VAL A 389 -13.08 16.12 -13.50
CA VAL A 389 -13.46 15.01 -12.63
C VAL A 389 -14.76 14.39 -13.12
N ILE A 390 -14.73 13.11 -13.49
CA ILE A 390 -15.95 12.44 -13.92
C ILE A 390 -16.64 11.85 -12.70
N THR A 391 -17.76 12.46 -12.30
CA THR A 391 -18.61 11.94 -11.23
C THR A 391 -19.37 10.70 -11.64
N ARG A 392 -19.91 9.98 -10.66
CA ARG A 392 -20.75 8.81 -10.90
C ARG A 392 -21.96 9.12 -11.77
N GLU A 393 -22.61 10.26 -11.53
CA GLU A 393 -23.78 10.70 -12.29
C GLU A 393 -23.42 10.99 -13.75
N GLU A 394 -22.28 11.64 -13.99
CA GLU A 394 -21.75 11.93 -15.32
C GLU A 394 -21.32 10.67 -16.06
N PHE A 395 -20.64 9.77 -15.36
CA PHE A 395 -20.27 8.47 -15.91
C PHE A 395 -21.51 7.65 -16.31
N ALA A 396 -22.53 7.61 -15.46
CA ALA A 396 -23.77 6.90 -15.75
C ALA A 396 -24.57 7.53 -16.91
N ALA A 397 -24.49 8.85 -17.07
CA ALA A 397 -25.10 9.58 -18.18
C ALA A 397 -24.33 9.38 -19.51
N GLY A 398 -23.01 9.26 -19.45
CA GLY A 398 -22.11 9.12 -20.59
C GLY A 398 -21.76 7.69 -20.99
N ALA A 399 -22.17 6.67 -20.22
CA ALA A 399 -21.72 5.28 -20.40
C ALA A 399 -21.95 4.69 -21.80
N THR A 400 -22.94 5.15 -22.57
CA THR A 400 -23.15 4.69 -23.96
C THR A 400 -22.10 5.20 -24.95
N SER A 401 -21.31 6.20 -24.57
CA SER A 401 -20.27 6.84 -25.38
C SER A 401 -18.86 6.30 -25.10
N LEU A 402 -18.71 5.28 -24.24
CA LEU A 402 -17.41 4.68 -23.85
C LEU A 402 -16.66 3.98 -25.01
N SER A 403 -17.30 3.72 -26.15
CA SER A 403 -16.74 2.92 -27.25
C SER A 403 -15.94 3.76 -28.27
N GLY A 404 -15.05 4.60 -27.76
CA GLY A 404 -14.26 5.55 -28.53
C GLY A 404 -12.99 4.97 -29.17
N PRO A 405 -12.43 5.61 -30.22
CA PRO A 405 -11.17 5.21 -30.83
C PRO A 405 -9.98 5.19 -29.84
N ALA A 406 -9.95 6.03 -28.80
CA ALA A 406 -8.83 6.01 -27.85
C ALA A 406 -8.87 4.78 -26.94
N LEU A 407 -10.06 4.28 -26.59
CA LEU A 407 -10.18 3.02 -25.83
C LEU A 407 -9.79 1.81 -26.68
N ALA A 408 -10.11 1.83 -27.98
CA ALA A 408 -9.65 0.81 -28.92
C ALA A 408 -8.12 0.81 -29.02
N HIS A 409 -7.51 2.00 -29.06
CA HIS A 409 -6.07 2.16 -29.05
C HIS A 409 -5.42 1.65 -27.75
N VAL A 410 -6.04 1.86 -26.59
CA VAL A 410 -5.60 1.25 -25.32
C VAL A 410 -5.59 -0.27 -25.43
N ALA A 411 -6.64 -0.87 -26.01
CA ALA A 411 -6.71 -2.32 -26.20
C ALA A 411 -5.61 -2.84 -27.15
N GLU A 412 -5.30 -2.13 -28.22
CA GLU A 412 -4.21 -2.46 -29.15
C GLU A 412 -2.84 -2.39 -28.46
N VAL A 413 -2.57 -1.33 -27.70
CA VAL A 413 -1.30 -1.19 -26.98
C VAL A 413 -1.18 -2.26 -25.90
N LEU A 414 -2.26 -2.59 -25.19
CA LEU A 414 -2.27 -3.70 -24.23
C LEU A 414 -1.96 -5.04 -24.90
N PHE A 415 -2.53 -5.28 -26.08
CA PHE A 415 -2.25 -6.48 -26.86
C PHE A 415 -0.77 -6.57 -27.25
N GLU A 416 -0.21 -5.51 -27.84
CA GLU A 416 1.21 -5.46 -28.25
C GLU A 416 2.17 -5.61 -27.06
N THR A 417 1.80 -5.10 -25.89
CA THR A 417 2.62 -5.23 -24.68
C THR A 417 2.54 -6.62 -24.03
N ALA A 418 1.46 -7.35 -24.27
CA ALA A 418 1.23 -8.69 -23.73
C ALA A 418 1.81 -9.79 -24.62
N ASP A 419 1.79 -9.60 -25.95
CA ASP A 419 2.39 -10.47 -26.97
C ASP A 419 3.92 -10.30 -26.97
N LYS A 420 4.59 -10.92 -26.00
CA LYS A 420 6.04 -10.76 -25.81
C LYS A 420 6.86 -11.51 -26.85
N ASP A 421 6.29 -12.57 -27.42
CA ASP A 421 6.96 -13.39 -28.43
C ASP A 421 6.71 -12.90 -29.86
N GLY A 422 5.82 -11.93 -30.04
CA GLY A 422 5.49 -11.32 -31.33
C GLY A 422 4.76 -12.29 -32.26
N SER A 423 4.05 -13.26 -31.68
CA SER A 423 3.30 -14.29 -32.42
C SER A 423 2.07 -13.74 -33.14
N GLY A 424 1.64 -12.51 -32.81
CA GLY A 424 0.41 -11.91 -33.29
C GLY A 424 -0.84 -12.48 -32.61
N THR A 425 -0.65 -13.23 -31.52
CA THR A 425 -1.69 -13.85 -30.70
C THR A 425 -1.30 -13.83 -29.23
N ILE A 426 -2.26 -13.72 -28.32
CA ILE A 426 -2.00 -13.85 -26.88
C ILE A 426 -2.23 -15.30 -26.46
N SER A 427 -1.17 -15.95 -25.97
CA SER A 427 -1.25 -17.29 -25.39
C SER A 427 -2.03 -17.29 -24.06
N PRO A 428 -2.54 -18.45 -23.59
CA PRO A 428 -3.19 -18.55 -22.28
C PRO A 428 -2.28 -18.18 -21.08
N GLU A 429 -0.96 -18.15 -21.25
CA GLU A 429 -0.02 -17.71 -20.22
C GLU A 429 0.14 -16.19 -20.22
N GLU A 430 0.28 -15.57 -21.40
CA GLU A 430 0.31 -14.11 -21.56
C GLU A 430 -1.01 -13.46 -21.16
N TYR A 431 -2.15 -14.08 -21.50
CA TYR A 431 -3.47 -13.64 -21.05
C TYR A 431 -3.57 -13.67 -19.53
N ARG A 432 -3.00 -14.71 -18.89
CA ARG A 432 -2.94 -14.78 -17.42
C ARG A 432 -2.01 -13.73 -16.83
N LEU A 433 -0.89 -13.39 -17.47
CA LEU A 433 -0.01 -12.32 -16.99
C LEU A 433 -0.67 -10.94 -17.12
N LEU A 434 -1.50 -10.74 -18.13
CA LEU A 434 -2.26 -9.52 -18.35
C LEU A 434 -3.42 -9.35 -17.35
N PHE A 435 -4.14 -10.44 -17.01
CA PHE A 435 -5.37 -10.38 -16.20
C PHE A 435 -5.30 -11.01 -14.80
N ARG A 436 -4.22 -11.72 -14.41
CA ARG A 436 -4.06 -12.13 -13.00
C ARG A 436 -3.83 -10.90 -12.12
N SER A 437 -4.76 -10.72 -11.19
CA SER A 437 -4.71 -9.79 -10.04
C SER A 437 -5.05 -8.32 -10.28
N GLY A 438 -5.76 -7.99 -11.36
CA GLY A 438 -6.42 -6.67 -11.52
C GLY A 438 -7.94 -6.68 -11.37
N PHE A 439 -8.58 -7.80 -11.70
CA PHE A 439 -10.00 -8.03 -11.51
C PHE A 439 -10.16 -9.32 -10.71
N ARG A 440 -10.95 -9.28 -9.64
CA ARG A 440 -11.10 -10.39 -8.68
C ARG A 440 -11.44 -11.70 -9.44
N ARG A 441 -10.58 -12.72 -9.29
CA ARG A 441 -10.64 -14.13 -9.80
C ARG A 441 -9.82 -14.49 -11.04
N ASP A 442 -9.26 -15.71 -11.01
CA ASP A 442 -8.74 -16.42 -12.18
C ASP A 442 -9.86 -16.45 -13.25
N VAL A 443 -9.64 -15.77 -14.37
CA VAL A 443 -10.48 -15.95 -15.56
C VAL A 443 -10.26 -17.38 -16.02
N GLU A 444 -11.21 -18.28 -15.73
CA GLU A 444 -11.30 -19.53 -16.48
C GLU A 444 -11.64 -19.14 -17.92
N THR A 445 -10.59 -19.00 -18.74
CA THR A 445 -10.71 -18.92 -20.18
C THR A 445 -11.39 -20.20 -20.64
N THR A 446 -12.64 -20.10 -21.07
CA THR A 446 -13.28 -21.15 -21.87
C THR A 446 -12.65 -21.27 -23.26
N ALA A 447 -11.80 -20.31 -23.64
CA ALA A 447 -10.95 -20.35 -24.82
C ALA A 447 -9.73 -21.26 -24.59
N THR A 448 -9.76 -22.43 -25.20
CA THR A 448 -8.67 -23.43 -25.18
C THR A 448 -7.58 -23.15 -26.22
N GLY A 449 -7.37 -21.89 -26.65
CA GLY A 449 -6.42 -21.54 -27.71
C GLY A 449 -6.06 -20.05 -27.76
N ASP A 450 -5.10 -19.71 -28.63
CA ASP A 450 -4.49 -18.38 -28.72
C ASP A 450 -5.48 -17.31 -29.20
N ILE A 451 -5.43 -16.13 -28.59
CA ILE A 451 -6.38 -15.03 -28.84
C ILE A 451 -5.80 -14.05 -29.85
N THR A 452 -6.47 -13.86 -30.97
CA THR A 452 -6.05 -12.88 -32.00
C THR A 452 -6.30 -11.43 -31.54
N SER A 453 -5.51 -10.48 -32.06
CA SER A 453 -5.64 -9.04 -31.78
C SER A 453 -7.09 -8.51 -31.91
N GLY A 454 -7.77 -8.84 -33.00
CA GLY A 454 -9.16 -8.40 -33.21
C GLY A 454 -10.17 -8.97 -32.21
N ALA A 455 -9.96 -10.23 -31.76
CA ALA A 455 -10.81 -10.84 -30.73
C ALA A 455 -10.57 -10.21 -29.36
N PHE A 456 -9.31 -9.94 -29.02
CA PHE A 456 -8.91 -9.27 -27.78
C PHE A 456 -9.49 -7.86 -27.68
N VAL A 457 -9.33 -7.04 -28.73
CA VAL A 457 -9.86 -5.67 -28.76
C VAL A 457 -11.39 -5.66 -28.62
N ALA A 458 -12.09 -6.57 -29.31
CA ALA A 458 -13.54 -6.68 -29.20
C ALA A 458 -14.00 -7.09 -27.79
N GLU A 459 -13.31 -8.02 -27.15
CA GLU A 459 -13.62 -8.49 -25.79
C GLU A 459 -13.34 -7.41 -24.74
N PHE A 460 -12.20 -6.72 -24.86
CA PHE A 460 -11.82 -5.61 -24.00
C PHE A 460 -12.80 -4.43 -24.11
N LEU A 461 -13.19 -4.05 -25.32
CA LEU A 461 -14.19 -3.00 -25.53
C LEU A 461 -15.57 -3.39 -24.98
N ALA A 462 -15.98 -4.66 -25.13
CA ALA A 462 -17.23 -5.15 -24.57
C ALA A 462 -17.22 -5.10 -23.02
N PHE A 463 -16.10 -5.47 -22.41
CA PHE A 463 -15.87 -5.38 -20.97
C PHE A 463 -15.94 -3.93 -20.47
N MET A 464 -15.15 -3.04 -21.07
CA MET A 464 -15.03 -1.63 -20.66
C MET A 464 -16.28 -0.79 -20.95
N THR A 465 -17.24 -1.32 -21.72
CA THR A 465 -18.51 -0.63 -22.02
C THR A 465 -19.72 -1.26 -21.32
N GLY A 466 -19.50 -2.29 -20.49
CA GLY A 466 -20.57 -2.95 -19.73
C GLY A 466 -21.64 -3.62 -20.60
N ARG A 467 -21.34 -3.90 -21.88
CA ARG A 467 -22.28 -4.56 -22.80
C ARG A 467 -22.36 -6.04 -22.43
N THR A 468 -23.45 -6.40 -21.73
CA THR A 468 -23.77 -7.75 -21.28
C THR A 468 -23.66 -8.78 -22.42
N GLY A 469 -22.79 -9.78 -22.24
CA GLY A 469 -22.59 -10.88 -23.20
C GLY A 469 -21.13 -11.26 -23.49
N SER A 470 -20.12 -10.57 -22.95
CA SER A 470 -18.74 -11.07 -22.99
C SER A 470 -18.56 -12.18 -21.95
N THR A 471 -18.04 -13.34 -22.37
CA THR A 471 -17.69 -14.45 -21.49
C THR A 471 -16.71 -14.03 -20.39
N ALA A 472 -15.77 -13.12 -20.66
CA ALA A 472 -14.91 -12.54 -19.63
C ALA A 472 -15.68 -11.68 -18.62
N CYS A 473 -16.64 -10.89 -19.09
CA CYS A 473 -17.50 -10.06 -18.23
C CYS A 473 -18.41 -10.93 -17.33
N ASP A 474 -19.04 -11.97 -17.88
CA ASP A 474 -19.88 -12.89 -17.11
C ASP A 474 -19.04 -13.77 -16.15
N ASN A 475 -17.84 -14.21 -16.53
CA ASN A 475 -16.94 -14.99 -15.67
C ASN A 475 -16.32 -14.15 -14.54
N LEU A 476 -16.03 -12.87 -14.80
CA LEU A 476 -15.53 -11.94 -13.77
C LEU A 476 -16.65 -11.46 -12.84
N LEU A 477 -17.89 -11.33 -13.32
CA LEU A 477 -18.99 -10.70 -12.58
C LEU A 477 -20.01 -11.68 -11.98
N ALA A 478 -19.93 -12.97 -12.27
CA ALA A 478 -20.74 -14.01 -11.64
C ALA A 478 -20.23 -14.35 -10.23
N THR A 479 -21.08 -14.21 -9.22
CA THR A 479 -20.85 -14.65 -7.84
C THR A 479 -21.96 -15.56 -7.36
N ALA A 480 -21.60 -16.65 -6.72
CA ALA A 480 -22.17 -17.00 -5.43
C ALA A 480 -21.12 -16.67 -4.36
#